data_AF-A0AAW0B6K5-F1
#
_entry.id   AF-A0AAW0B6K5-F1
#
_cell.length_a   1.000
_cell.length_b   1.000
_cell.length_c   1.000
_cell.angle_alpha   90.00
_cell.angle_beta   90.00
_cell.angle_gamma   90.00
#
_symmetry.space_group_name_H-M   'P 1'
#
loop_
_entity.id
_entity.type
_entity.pdbx_description
1 polymer ?
#
loop_
_entity_poly.entity_id
_entity_poly.type
_entity_poly.pdbx_seq_one_letter_code
_entity_poly.pdbx_strand_id
1 'polypeptide(L)'
;MSPNVLSDRLFEKCLYAAIILSNTVYAVVLCLGFITIKILYRDYAKSRRWRAFYITYITTILMVQTVFVATLTSIGWIMWFEHRDYPQGPVAWYWQARGWIHIFTLALTKATTSLAIGLSHSIEEFTILTVTTITILIKSAGSSTVNHTLTNFTLLDVVSSTGVDLLTTALISIPLLRARKRLRKLNMPVPKLYASLVALFVDSSLPLGVFGVIFAVLSTLDIMVYEVFAVISALYAGVAPLLILYRIAKRTGWSRDDIETAISANIEFALRTSEERAT
;
A
#
# COMPACT_ATOMS: atom_id res chain seq x y z
N MET A 1 -11.34 -36.89 -17.78
CA MET A 1 -10.77 -35.94 -16.80
C MET A 1 -11.90 -35.02 -16.39
N SER A 2 -12.38 -35.07 -15.15
CA SER A 2 -13.52 -34.23 -14.74
C SER A 2 -13.13 -32.75 -14.81
N PRO A 3 -14.04 -31.85 -15.25
CA PRO A 3 -13.74 -30.42 -15.47
C PRO A 3 -13.18 -29.71 -14.23
N ASN A 4 -13.49 -30.20 -13.03
CA ASN A 4 -13.04 -29.62 -11.75
C ASN A 4 -11.54 -29.78 -11.50
N VAL A 5 -10.90 -30.84 -12.01
CA VAL A 5 -9.47 -31.10 -11.74
C VAL A 5 -8.57 -30.08 -12.44
N LEU A 6 -8.99 -29.56 -13.60
CA LEU A 6 -8.23 -28.56 -14.34
C LEU A 6 -8.32 -27.18 -13.66
N SER A 7 -9.51 -26.78 -13.22
CA SER A 7 -9.72 -25.53 -12.48
C SER A 7 -8.97 -25.53 -11.15
N ASP A 8 -8.98 -26.65 -10.43
CA ASP A 8 -8.29 -26.79 -9.14
C ASP A 8 -6.76 -26.67 -9.31
N ARG A 9 -6.20 -27.31 -10.34
CA ARG A 9 -4.77 -27.18 -10.67
C ARG A 9 -4.39 -25.78 -11.13
N LEU A 10 -5.29 -25.08 -11.84
CA LEU A 10 -5.05 -23.69 -12.24
C LEU A 10 -5.04 -22.78 -11.00
N PHE A 11 -5.99 -22.98 -10.08
CA PHE A 11 -6.05 -22.28 -8.81
C PHE A 11 -4.78 -22.46 -7.99
N GLU A 12 -4.31 -23.69 -7.80
CA GLU A 12 -3.07 -23.99 -7.08
C GLU A 12 -1.87 -23.23 -7.66
N LYS A 13 -1.74 -23.21 -8.98
CA LYS A 13 -0.67 -22.48 -9.67
C LYS A 13 -0.78 -20.97 -9.46
N CYS A 14 -1.99 -20.41 -9.56
CA CYS A 14 -2.24 -18.99 -9.32
C CYS A 14 -1.93 -18.61 -7.86
N LEU A 15 -2.38 -19.41 -6.90
CA LEU A 15 -2.11 -19.20 -5.48
C LEU A 15 -0.61 -19.28 -5.17
N TYR A 16 0.09 -20.25 -5.74
CA TYR A 16 1.54 -20.37 -5.62
C TYR A 16 2.28 -19.16 -6.20
N ALA A 17 1.90 -18.72 -7.40
CA ALA A 17 2.45 -17.50 -8.01
C ALA A 17 2.18 -16.27 -7.14
N ALA A 18 0.98 -16.14 -6.56
CA ALA A 18 0.63 -15.06 -5.65
C ALA A 18 1.52 -15.05 -4.40
N ILE A 19 1.79 -16.21 -3.79
CA ILE A 19 2.66 -16.32 -2.61
C ILE A 19 4.12 -15.98 -2.93
N ILE A 20 4.64 -16.35 -4.10
CA ILE A 20 6.01 -15.96 -4.49
C ILE A 20 6.10 -14.44 -4.71
N LEU A 21 5.12 -13.89 -5.45
CA LEU A 21 5.06 -12.46 -5.69
C LEU A 21 4.90 -11.68 -4.39
N SER A 22 4.12 -12.20 -3.45
CA SER A 22 3.89 -11.55 -2.15
C SER A 22 5.18 -11.42 -1.34
N ASN A 23 5.94 -12.51 -1.26
CA ASN A 23 7.25 -12.53 -0.61
C ASN A 23 8.25 -11.59 -1.29
N THR A 24 8.22 -11.50 -2.62
CA THR A 24 9.10 -10.61 -3.39
C THR A 24 8.79 -9.13 -3.13
N VAL A 25 7.50 -8.77 -3.19
CA VAL A 25 7.05 -7.40 -2.89
C VAL A 25 7.34 -7.03 -1.44
N TYR A 26 7.17 -7.97 -0.51
CA TYR A 26 7.48 -7.77 0.89
C TYR A 26 8.97 -7.50 1.15
N ALA A 27 9.88 -8.16 0.42
CA ALA A 27 11.30 -7.85 0.50
C ALA A 27 11.58 -6.38 0.10
N VAL A 28 10.91 -5.88 -0.94
CA VAL A 28 10.98 -4.46 -1.34
C VAL A 28 10.44 -3.54 -0.24
N VAL A 29 9.32 -3.90 0.39
CA VAL A 29 8.72 -3.17 1.52
C VAL A 29 9.70 -3.06 2.69
N LEU A 30 10.37 -4.17 3.06
CA LEU A 30 11.38 -4.18 4.11
C LEU A 30 12.55 -3.24 3.76
N CYS A 31 13.14 -3.37 2.58
CA CYS A 31 14.23 -2.50 2.13
C CYS A 31 13.83 -1.03 2.20
N LEU A 32 12.64 -0.69 1.69
CA LEU A 32 12.16 0.69 1.67
C LEU A 32 11.89 1.22 3.09
N GLY A 33 11.33 0.39 3.98
CA GLY A 33 11.15 0.71 5.38
C GLY A 33 12.47 1.02 6.08
N PHE A 34 13.48 0.16 5.93
CA PHE A 34 14.81 0.38 6.53
C PHE A 34 15.54 1.60 5.97
N ILE A 35 15.45 1.84 4.66
CA ILE A 35 16.03 3.05 4.03
C ILE A 35 15.36 4.31 4.60
N THR A 36 14.03 4.31 4.70
CA THR A 36 13.27 5.47 5.21
C THR A 36 13.60 5.73 6.68
N ILE A 37 13.67 4.68 7.50
CA ILE A 37 14.11 4.76 8.90
C ILE A 37 15.53 5.35 8.96
N LYS A 38 16.48 4.87 8.14
CA LYS A 38 17.86 5.39 8.12
C LYS A 38 17.93 6.88 7.79
N ILE A 39 17.15 7.35 6.82
CA ILE A 39 17.08 8.78 6.46
C ILE A 39 16.51 9.58 7.65
N LEU A 40 15.41 9.11 8.23
CA LEU A 40 14.74 9.77 9.35
C LEU A 40 15.58 9.80 10.64
N TYR A 41 16.45 8.82 10.85
CA TYR A 41 17.41 8.82 11.97
C TYR A 41 18.51 9.85 11.80
N ARG A 42 18.92 10.16 10.57
CA ARG A 42 19.98 11.13 10.25
C ARG A 42 19.45 12.56 10.10
N ASP A 43 18.15 12.76 10.06
CA ASP A 43 17.53 14.08 9.98
C ASP A 43 17.47 14.77 11.36
N TYR A 44 18.58 15.39 11.78
CA TYR A 44 18.68 16.09 13.06
C TYR A 44 17.90 17.41 13.14
N ALA A 45 17.35 17.90 12.01
CA ALA A 45 16.62 19.17 11.98
C ALA A 45 15.19 19.05 12.54
N LYS A 46 14.65 17.82 12.62
CA LYS A 46 13.31 17.57 13.15
C LYS A 46 13.35 17.16 14.62
N SER A 47 12.30 17.53 15.34
CA SER A 47 12.20 17.22 16.77
C SER A 47 12.26 15.71 17.02
N ARG A 48 12.88 15.31 18.13
CA ARG A 48 12.97 13.90 18.54
C ARG A 48 11.61 13.21 18.61
N ARG A 49 10.56 13.93 19.02
CA ARG A 49 9.18 13.43 19.10
C ARG A 49 8.59 13.13 17.72
N TRP A 50 8.83 14.03 16.74
CA TRP A 50 8.39 13.83 15.35
C TRP A 50 9.05 12.59 14.75
N ARG A 51 10.38 12.47 14.88
CA ARG A 51 11.12 11.30 14.41
C ARG A 51 10.64 10.00 15.05
N ALA A 52 10.50 10.00 16.38
CA ALA A 52 10.01 8.83 17.10
C ALA A 52 8.64 8.40 16.56
N PHE A 53 7.68 9.33 16.43
CA PHE A 53 6.35 9.04 15.90
C PHE A 53 6.39 8.35 14.53
N TYR A 54 7.11 8.91 13.56
CA TYR A 54 7.20 8.31 12.21
C TYR A 54 7.99 6.99 12.18
N ILE A 55 8.98 6.80 13.06
CA ILE A 55 9.69 5.53 13.18
C ILE A 55 8.74 4.46 13.73
N THR A 56 8.03 4.74 14.83
CA THR A 56 7.07 3.79 15.41
C THR A 56 6.00 3.43 14.38
N TYR A 57 5.53 4.41 13.63
CA TYR A 57 4.59 4.24 12.54
C TYR A 57 5.10 3.33 11.41
N ILE A 58 6.34 3.53 10.93
CA ILE A 58 6.93 2.62 9.93
C ILE A 58 7.04 1.20 10.49
N THR A 59 7.48 1.07 11.74
CA THR A 59 7.65 -0.26 12.35
C THR A 59 6.33 -1.00 12.54
N THR A 60 5.22 -0.31 12.84
CA THR A 60 3.90 -0.96 12.92
C THR A 60 3.43 -1.44 11.56
N ILE A 61 3.62 -0.64 10.50
CA ILE A 61 3.31 -1.08 9.12
C ILE A 61 4.13 -2.32 8.74
N LEU A 62 5.44 -2.32 9.01
CA LEU A 62 6.30 -3.47 8.71
C LEU A 62 5.87 -4.72 9.48
N MET A 63 5.53 -4.58 10.76
CA MET A 63 5.03 -5.69 11.58
C MET A 63 3.73 -6.28 11.01
N VAL A 64 2.74 -5.44 10.69
CA VAL A 64 1.46 -5.90 10.13
C VAL A 64 1.67 -6.61 8.79
N GLN A 65 2.52 -6.07 7.92
CA GLN A 65 2.86 -6.68 6.62
C GLN A 65 3.63 -8.00 6.78
N THR A 66 4.47 -8.12 7.81
CA THR A 66 5.15 -9.37 8.16
C THR A 66 4.14 -10.46 8.48
N VAL A 67 3.16 -10.15 9.35
CA VAL A 67 2.12 -11.12 9.75
C VAL A 67 1.28 -11.51 8.53
N PHE A 68 0.92 -10.57 7.66
CA PHE A 68 0.16 -10.85 6.45
C PHE A 68 0.87 -11.87 5.54
N VAL A 69 2.15 -11.64 5.24
CA VAL A 69 2.94 -12.53 4.36
C VAL A 69 3.22 -13.87 5.02
N ALA A 70 3.47 -13.87 6.34
CA ALA A 70 3.63 -15.10 7.11
C ALA A 70 2.36 -15.97 7.03
N THR A 71 1.18 -15.37 7.21
CA THR A 71 -0.08 -16.11 7.10
C THR A 71 -0.32 -16.67 5.71
N LEU A 72 -0.08 -15.90 4.65
CA LEU A 72 -0.19 -16.39 3.26
C LEU A 72 0.76 -17.57 3.00
N THR A 73 1.99 -17.48 3.50
CA THR A 73 2.99 -18.55 3.33
C THR A 73 2.60 -19.80 4.13
N SER A 74 2.09 -19.63 5.35
CA SER A 74 1.58 -20.73 6.18
C SER A 74 0.38 -21.43 5.54
N ILE A 75 -0.51 -20.71 4.87
CA ILE A 75 -1.64 -21.31 4.14
C ILE A 75 -1.16 -22.23 3.03
N GLY A 76 -0.18 -21.78 2.24
CA GLY A 76 0.44 -22.62 1.21
C GLY A 76 1.09 -23.86 1.81
N TRP A 77 1.78 -23.70 2.94
CA TRP A 77 2.41 -24.82 3.64
C TRP A 77 1.38 -25.85 4.13
N ILE A 78 0.33 -25.43 4.84
CA ILE A 78 -0.73 -26.32 5.35
C ILE A 78 -1.47 -27.00 4.20
N MET A 79 -1.79 -26.26 3.14
CA MET A 79 -2.54 -26.77 2.00
C MET A 79 -1.76 -27.84 1.22
N TRP A 80 -0.49 -27.59 0.90
CA TRP A 80 0.27 -28.48 0.01
C TRP A 80 1.06 -29.58 0.72
N PHE A 81 1.40 -29.40 2.00
CA PHE A 81 2.19 -30.38 2.75
C PHE A 81 1.35 -31.16 3.76
N GLU A 82 0.56 -30.50 4.61
CA GLU A 82 -0.21 -31.20 5.65
C GLU A 82 -1.51 -31.79 5.10
N HIS A 83 -2.24 -31.04 4.28
CA HIS A 83 -3.58 -31.41 3.79
C HIS A 83 -3.58 -31.80 2.32
N ARG A 84 -2.44 -32.32 1.82
CA ARG A 84 -2.31 -32.77 0.43
C ARG A 84 -3.29 -33.88 0.07
N ASP A 85 -3.46 -34.83 1.00
CA ASP A 85 -4.30 -36.01 0.83
C ASP A 85 -5.71 -35.81 1.40
N TYR A 86 -6.12 -34.55 1.61
CA TYR A 86 -7.46 -34.22 2.09
C TYR A 86 -8.54 -34.81 1.16
N PRO A 87 -9.70 -35.28 1.68
CA PRO A 87 -10.78 -35.77 0.83
C PRO A 87 -11.19 -34.70 -0.19
N GLN A 88 -11.20 -35.07 -1.48
CA GLN A 88 -11.42 -34.17 -2.64
C GLN A 88 -10.23 -33.27 -3.03
N GLY A 89 -9.06 -33.43 -2.40
CA GLY A 89 -7.82 -32.75 -2.71
C GLY A 89 -7.56 -31.49 -1.84
N PRO A 90 -6.37 -30.90 -1.96
CA PRO A 90 -5.93 -29.79 -1.09
C PRO A 90 -6.71 -28.49 -1.36
N VAL A 91 -7.20 -28.29 -2.58
CA VAL A 91 -8.06 -27.15 -2.94
C VAL A 91 -9.41 -27.21 -2.22
N ALA A 92 -9.97 -28.40 -2.04
CA ALA A 92 -11.22 -28.57 -1.29
C ALA A 92 -11.06 -28.19 0.19
N TRP A 93 -9.92 -28.55 0.81
CA TRP A 93 -9.57 -28.09 2.15
C TRP A 93 -9.50 -26.56 2.21
N TYR A 94 -8.81 -25.95 1.24
CA TYR A 94 -8.69 -24.49 1.16
C TYR A 94 -10.06 -23.81 1.10
N TRP A 95 -10.99 -24.30 0.29
CA TRP A 95 -12.35 -23.74 0.20
C TRP A 95 -13.14 -23.82 1.50
N GLN A 96 -12.91 -24.86 2.30
CA GLN A 96 -13.54 -25.01 3.62
C GLN A 96 -12.91 -24.07 4.66
N ALA A 97 -11.57 -23.96 4.66
CA ALA A 97 -10.84 -23.08 5.56
C ALA A 97 -10.89 -21.59 5.14
N ARG A 98 -11.33 -21.31 3.91
CA ARG A 98 -11.29 -19.98 3.28
C ARG A 98 -11.94 -18.89 4.12
N GLY A 99 -13.05 -19.17 4.80
CA GLY A 99 -13.78 -18.18 5.58
C GLY A 99 -12.90 -17.48 6.62
N TRP A 100 -12.26 -18.25 7.50
CA TRP A 100 -11.39 -17.71 8.55
C TRP A 100 -10.12 -17.06 7.99
N ILE A 101 -9.51 -17.69 6.98
CA ILE A 101 -8.33 -17.18 6.28
C ILE A 101 -8.58 -15.81 5.68
N HIS A 102 -9.72 -15.66 5.01
CA HIS A 102 -10.10 -14.45 4.30
C HIS A 102 -10.38 -13.30 5.27
N ILE A 103 -11.07 -13.58 6.39
CA ILE A 103 -11.36 -12.60 7.44
C ILE A 103 -10.07 -12.07 8.08
N PHE A 104 -9.15 -12.97 8.40
CA PHE A 104 -7.88 -12.61 9.02
C PHE A 104 -7.03 -11.74 8.08
N THR A 105 -6.93 -12.14 6.81
CA THR A 105 -6.21 -11.41 5.75
C THR A 105 -6.80 -10.02 5.52
N LEU A 106 -8.14 -9.90 5.49
CA LEU A 106 -8.86 -8.62 5.41
C LEU A 106 -8.56 -7.73 6.62
N ALA A 107 -8.64 -8.28 7.84
CA ALA A 107 -8.38 -7.52 9.06
C ALA A 107 -6.97 -6.89 9.07
N LEU A 108 -5.95 -7.64 8.65
CA LEU A 108 -4.58 -7.13 8.54
C LEU A 108 -4.41 -6.06 7.46
N THR A 109 -5.05 -6.25 6.32
CA THR A 109 -5.03 -5.26 5.22
C THR A 109 -5.69 -3.97 5.68
N LYS A 110 -6.85 -4.06 6.35
CA LYS A 110 -7.56 -2.90 6.90
C LYS A 110 -6.82 -2.24 8.05
N ALA A 111 -6.11 -3.00 8.88
CA ALA A 111 -5.20 -2.44 9.88
C ALA A 111 -4.07 -1.63 9.22
N THR A 112 -3.55 -2.09 8.08
CA THR A 112 -2.53 -1.36 7.32
C THR A 112 -3.09 -0.07 6.72
N THR A 113 -4.27 -0.11 6.09
CA THR A 113 -4.87 1.08 5.48
C THR A 113 -5.31 2.11 6.52
N SER A 114 -5.85 1.67 7.66
CA SER A 114 -6.20 2.59 8.75
C SER A 114 -4.97 3.28 9.35
N LEU A 115 -3.85 2.56 9.47
CA LEU A 115 -2.56 3.19 9.81
C LEU A 115 -2.14 4.18 8.71
N ALA A 116 -2.22 3.81 7.42
CA ALA A 116 -1.93 4.70 6.28
C ALA A 116 -2.72 6.02 6.35
N ILE A 117 -4.00 5.94 6.70
CA ILE A 117 -4.97 7.05 6.70
C ILE A 117 -4.95 7.85 8.03
N GLY A 118 -4.44 7.29 9.13
CA GLY A 118 -4.35 7.92 10.46
C GLY A 118 -3.55 9.25 10.54
N LEU A 119 -3.01 9.73 9.42
CA LEU A 119 -2.43 11.06 9.26
C LEU A 119 -3.45 12.12 8.79
N SER A 120 -4.66 11.73 8.37
CA SER A 120 -5.71 12.61 7.83
C SER A 120 -7.03 12.37 8.56
N HIS A 121 -7.53 13.38 9.27
CA HIS A 121 -8.83 13.36 9.95
C HIS A 121 -9.99 13.29 8.93
N SER A 122 -10.30 12.12 8.39
CA SER A 122 -11.56 11.90 7.67
C SER A 122 -12.33 10.74 8.29
N ILE A 123 -13.36 11.11 9.04
CA ILE A 123 -14.22 10.26 9.88
C ILE A 123 -15.07 9.29 9.02
N GLU A 124 -15.18 9.53 7.71
CA GLU A 124 -16.05 8.79 6.79
C GLU A 124 -15.47 7.44 6.31
N GLU A 125 -14.15 7.33 6.15
CA GLU A 125 -13.52 6.06 5.76
C GLU A 125 -13.49 5.05 6.91
N PHE A 126 -13.41 5.54 8.15
CA PHE A 126 -13.41 4.69 9.36
C PHE A 126 -14.78 4.03 9.60
N THR A 127 -15.88 4.68 9.19
CA THR A 127 -17.25 4.18 9.39
C THR A 127 -17.64 3.09 8.39
N ILE A 128 -17.24 3.21 7.12
CA ILE A 128 -17.50 2.14 6.12
C ILE A 128 -16.62 0.91 6.42
N LEU A 129 -15.37 1.14 6.84
CA LEU A 129 -14.36 0.12 7.15
C LEU A 129 -14.72 -0.78 8.35
N THR A 130 -15.32 -0.20 9.38
CA THR A 130 -15.73 -0.92 10.60
C THR A 130 -17.04 -1.68 10.38
N VAL A 131 -17.98 -1.14 9.60
CA VAL A 131 -19.26 -1.79 9.33
C VAL A 131 -19.08 -3.03 8.44
N THR A 132 -18.19 -3.02 7.44
CA THR A 132 -17.96 -4.18 6.57
C THR A 132 -17.23 -5.32 7.30
N THR A 133 -16.22 -5.03 8.12
CA THR A 133 -15.52 -6.06 8.92
C THR A 133 -16.41 -6.66 10.01
N ILE A 134 -17.23 -5.86 10.69
CA ILE A 134 -18.17 -6.34 11.72
C ILE A 134 -19.27 -7.22 11.09
N THR A 135 -19.82 -6.84 9.94
CA THR A 135 -20.86 -7.63 9.26
C THR A 135 -20.34 -8.95 8.68
N ILE A 136 -19.08 -8.98 8.22
CA ILE A 136 -18.38 -10.20 7.80
C ILE A 136 -18.10 -11.13 8.99
N LEU A 137 -17.66 -10.57 10.13
CA LEU A 137 -17.41 -11.34 11.36
C LEU A 137 -18.68 -11.99 11.92
N ILE A 138 -19.81 -11.25 11.91
CA ILE A 138 -21.11 -11.75 12.38
C ILE A 138 -21.62 -12.88 11.48
N LYS A 139 -21.46 -12.77 10.16
CA LYS A 139 -21.93 -13.81 9.21
C LYS A 139 -21.06 -15.06 9.24
N SER A 140 -19.76 -14.93 9.48
CA SER A 140 -18.82 -16.05 9.61
C SER A 140 -19.14 -17.01 10.77
N ALA A 141 -19.80 -16.54 11.82
CA ALA A 141 -20.09 -17.35 12.99
C ALA A 141 -21.34 -18.25 12.85
N GLY A 142 -22.10 -18.14 11.75
CA GLY A 142 -23.51 -18.58 11.75
C GLY A 142 -23.97 -19.73 10.85
N SER A 143 -23.40 -20.01 9.66
CA SER A 143 -23.89 -21.12 8.80
C SER A 143 -23.01 -21.40 7.57
N SER A 144 -23.19 -22.53 6.88
CA SER A 144 -22.49 -22.90 5.64
C SER A 144 -22.95 -22.13 4.38
N THR A 145 -24.03 -21.33 4.46
CA THR A 145 -24.55 -20.42 3.42
C THR A 145 -23.68 -19.16 3.19
N VAL A 146 -22.55 -19.10 3.88
CA VAL A 146 -21.70 -17.92 4.09
C VAL A 146 -20.75 -17.65 2.91
N ASN A 147 -20.46 -18.63 2.05
CA ASN A 147 -19.46 -18.45 1.00
C ASN A 147 -19.87 -17.49 -0.13
N HIS A 148 -21.13 -17.54 -0.58
CA HIS A 148 -21.64 -16.63 -1.63
C HIS A 148 -21.93 -15.22 -1.11
N THR A 149 -22.29 -15.08 0.17
CA THR A 149 -22.53 -13.77 0.76
C THR A 149 -21.21 -13.07 1.07
N LEU A 150 -20.22 -13.77 1.63
CA LEU A 150 -18.89 -13.20 1.92
C LEU A 150 -18.16 -12.70 0.68
N THR A 151 -18.26 -13.43 -0.43
CA THR A 151 -17.68 -13.01 -1.71
C THR A 151 -18.31 -11.70 -2.19
N ASN A 152 -19.64 -11.59 -2.22
CA ASN A 152 -20.33 -10.35 -2.59
C ASN A 152 -19.97 -9.15 -1.71
N PHE A 153 -19.85 -9.34 -0.39
CA PHE A 153 -19.42 -8.26 0.51
C PHE A 153 -17.95 -7.86 0.29
N THR A 154 -17.07 -8.81 -0.01
CA THR A 154 -15.67 -8.53 -0.35
C THR A 154 -15.57 -7.72 -1.64
N LEU A 155 -16.36 -8.07 -2.65
CA LEU A 155 -16.40 -7.32 -3.91
C LEU A 155 -16.89 -5.90 -3.69
N LEU A 156 -17.95 -5.72 -2.89
CA LEU A 156 -18.47 -4.40 -2.56
C LEU A 156 -17.43 -3.55 -1.80
N ASP A 157 -16.72 -4.14 -0.83
CA ASP A 157 -15.66 -3.47 -0.07
C ASP A 157 -14.49 -3.06 -0.96
N VAL A 158 -14.04 -3.94 -1.87
CA VAL A 158 -12.93 -3.62 -2.78
C VAL A 158 -13.32 -2.56 -3.80
N VAL A 159 -14.52 -2.64 -4.38
CA VAL A 159 -15.01 -1.65 -5.36
C VAL A 159 -15.19 -0.29 -4.70
N SER A 160 -15.77 -0.24 -3.50
CA SER A 160 -15.95 1.01 -2.75
C SER A 160 -14.60 1.63 -2.35
N SER A 161 -13.68 0.85 -1.80
CA SER A 161 -12.33 1.31 -1.45
C SER A 161 -11.57 1.83 -2.67
N THR A 162 -11.58 1.08 -3.76
CA THR A 162 -10.91 1.46 -5.02
C THR A 162 -11.54 2.72 -5.63
N GLY A 163 -12.86 2.87 -5.53
CA GLY A 163 -13.58 4.06 -5.97
C GLY A 163 -13.15 5.30 -5.19
N VAL A 164 -13.02 5.18 -3.87
CA VAL A 164 -12.53 6.27 -3.01
C VAL A 164 -11.08 6.63 -3.35
N ASP A 165 -10.19 5.65 -3.55
CA ASP A 165 -8.78 5.90 -3.92
C ASP A 165 -8.66 6.64 -5.26
N LEU A 166 -9.45 6.24 -6.26
CA LEU A 166 -9.49 6.88 -7.58
C LEU A 166 -10.08 8.30 -7.51
N LEU A 167 -11.16 8.47 -6.74
CA LEU A 167 -11.80 9.78 -6.54
C LEU A 167 -10.86 10.74 -5.80
N THR A 168 -10.22 10.29 -4.73
CA THR A 168 -9.24 11.09 -3.97
C THR A 168 -8.05 11.46 -4.85
N THR A 169 -7.53 10.51 -5.63
CA THR A 169 -6.44 10.78 -6.58
C THR A 169 -6.86 11.78 -7.66
N ALA A 170 -8.09 11.68 -8.17
CA ALA A 170 -8.65 12.63 -9.14
C ALA A 170 -8.89 14.01 -8.51
N LEU A 171 -9.43 14.09 -7.30
CA LEU A 171 -9.68 15.32 -6.56
C LEU A 171 -8.40 16.05 -6.16
N ILE A 172 -7.31 15.33 -5.88
CA ILE A 172 -6.01 15.96 -5.60
C ILE A 172 -5.32 16.39 -6.91
N SER A 173 -5.37 15.56 -7.96
CA SER A 173 -4.64 15.82 -9.20
C SER A 173 -5.31 16.86 -10.11
N ILE A 174 -6.63 16.83 -10.27
CA ILE A 174 -7.37 17.67 -11.24
C ILE A 174 -7.28 19.17 -10.90
N PRO A 175 -7.59 19.63 -9.66
CA PRO A 175 -7.50 21.05 -9.30
C PRO A 175 -6.07 21.56 -9.42
N LEU A 176 -5.06 20.74 -9.11
CA LEU A 176 -3.66 21.14 -9.24
C LEU A 176 -3.22 21.27 -10.70
N LEU A 177 -3.64 20.33 -11.56
CA LEU A 177 -3.41 20.43 -13.01
C LEU A 177 -4.12 21.64 -13.61
N ARG A 178 -5.34 21.97 -13.13
CA ARG A 178 -6.06 23.19 -13.50
C ARG A 178 -5.32 24.45 -13.03
N ALA A 179 -4.82 24.47 -11.80
CA ALA A 179 -4.02 25.58 -11.26
C ALA A 179 -2.73 25.78 -12.07
N ARG A 180 -2.03 24.69 -12.43
CA ARG A 180 -0.85 24.74 -13.29
C ARG A 180 -1.17 25.25 -14.68
N LYS A 181 -2.26 24.79 -15.30
CA LYS A 181 -2.71 25.30 -16.61
C LYS A 181 -3.04 26.80 -16.54
N ARG A 182 -3.63 27.29 -15.45
CA ARG A 182 -3.91 28.72 -15.22
C ARG A 182 -2.63 29.54 -15.05
N LEU A 183 -1.69 29.08 -14.21
CA LEU A 183 -0.41 29.77 -14.00
C LEU A 183 0.45 29.83 -15.27
N ARG A 184 0.45 28.75 -16.07
CA ARG A 184 1.13 28.70 -17.37
C ARG A 184 0.51 29.66 -18.39
N LYS A 185 -0.82 29.88 -18.35
CA LYS A 185 -1.48 30.90 -19.17
C LYS A 185 -1.11 32.33 -18.76
N LEU A 186 -0.76 32.54 -17.49
CA LEU A 186 -0.39 33.86 -16.94
C LEU A 186 1.13 34.13 -16.96
N ASN A 187 1.93 33.27 -17.60
CA ASN A 187 3.40 33.36 -17.67
C ASN A 187 4.12 33.51 -16.30
N MET A 188 3.48 33.12 -15.21
CA MET A 188 4.07 33.20 -13.87
C MET A 188 4.94 31.98 -13.57
N PRO A 189 6.08 32.13 -12.86
CA PRO A 189 6.93 31.02 -12.48
C PRO A 189 6.16 30.05 -11.57
N VAL A 190 5.89 28.85 -12.08
CA VAL A 190 5.20 27.80 -11.32
C VAL A 190 6.16 27.25 -10.26
N PRO A 191 5.79 27.22 -8.97
CA PRO A 191 6.60 26.57 -7.96
C PRO A 191 6.68 25.07 -8.27
N LYS A 192 7.88 24.58 -8.62
CA LYS A 192 8.13 23.16 -8.97
C LYS A 192 7.75 22.20 -7.81
N LEU A 193 7.68 22.73 -6.60
CA LEU A 193 7.44 22.01 -5.35
C LEU A 193 6.06 21.32 -5.31
N TYR A 194 4.99 22.02 -5.69
CA TYR A 194 3.62 21.47 -5.66
C TYR A 194 3.41 20.40 -6.74
N ALA A 195 3.93 20.60 -7.94
CA ALA A 195 3.82 19.63 -9.03
C ALA A 195 4.53 18.31 -8.67
N SER A 196 5.63 18.40 -7.93
CA SER A 196 6.43 17.25 -7.53
C SER A 196 5.82 16.48 -6.35
N LEU A 197 5.14 17.17 -5.43
CA LEU A 197 4.35 16.54 -4.35
C LEU A 197 3.07 15.87 -4.88
N VAL A 198 2.39 16.46 -5.85
CA VAL A 198 1.20 15.81 -6.45
C VAL A 198 1.61 14.65 -7.36
N ALA A 199 2.68 14.78 -8.14
CA ALA A 199 3.25 13.64 -8.86
C ALA A 199 3.66 12.52 -7.88
N LEU A 200 4.17 12.87 -6.70
CA LEU A 200 4.48 11.92 -5.64
C LEU A 200 3.24 11.11 -5.19
N PHE A 201 2.13 11.78 -4.87
CA PHE A 201 0.92 11.09 -4.41
C PHE A 201 0.29 10.26 -5.51
N VAL A 202 0.17 10.82 -6.72
CA VAL A 202 -0.43 10.15 -7.89
C VAL A 202 0.35 8.89 -8.28
N ASP A 203 1.68 8.97 -8.32
CA ASP A 203 2.57 7.87 -8.67
C ASP A 203 2.54 6.73 -7.62
N SER A 204 2.20 7.07 -6.37
CA SER A 204 2.13 6.10 -5.27
C SER A 204 0.72 5.55 -5.01
N SER A 205 -0.35 6.21 -5.48
CA SER A 205 -1.75 5.76 -5.29
C SER A 205 -2.33 5.05 -6.51
N LEU A 206 -1.86 5.36 -7.72
CA LEU A 206 -2.39 4.79 -8.97
C LEU A 206 -2.34 3.26 -9.02
N PRO A 207 -1.22 2.59 -8.66
CA PRO A 207 -1.15 1.13 -8.80
C PRO A 207 -2.14 0.40 -7.89
N LEU A 208 -2.48 0.97 -6.72
CA LEU A 208 -3.48 0.41 -5.82
C LEU A 208 -4.84 0.29 -6.53
N GLY A 209 -5.29 1.39 -7.15
CA GLY A 209 -6.57 1.43 -7.84
C GLY A 209 -6.61 0.54 -9.08
N VAL A 210 -5.51 0.48 -9.86
CA VAL A 210 -5.44 -0.37 -11.04
C VAL A 210 -5.55 -1.85 -10.67
N PHE A 211 -4.80 -2.31 -9.66
CA PHE A 211 -4.88 -3.70 -9.21
C PHE A 211 -6.23 -4.03 -8.57
N GLY A 212 -6.83 -3.10 -7.84
CA GLY A 212 -8.19 -3.24 -7.29
C GLY A 212 -9.27 -3.41 -8.36
N VAL A 213 -9.23 -2.62 -9.44
CA VAL A 213 -10.16 -2.76 -10.58
C VAL A 213 -9.96 -4.08 -11.31
N ILE A 214 -8.70 -4.47 -11.56
CA ILE A 214 -8.40 -5.76 -12.22
C ILE A 214 -8.92 -6.93 -11.39
N PHE A 215 -8.70 -6.91 -10.07
CA PHE A 215 -9.28 -7.90 -9.16
C PHE A 215 -10.81 -7.94 -9.27
N ALA A 216 -11.48 -6.79 -9.19
CA ALA A 216 -12.93 -6.71 -9.26
C ALA A 216 -13.48 -7.31 -10.56
N VAL A 217 -12.88 -6.99 -11.71
CA VAL A 217 -13.30 -7.53 -13.01
C VAL A 217 -13.03 -9.03 -13.12
N LEU A 218 -11.86 -9.51 -12.68
CA LEU A 218 -11.53 -10.93 -12.76
C LEU A 218 -12.39 -11.78 -11.84
N SER A 219 -12.78 -11.22 -10.68
CA SER A 219 -13.64 -11.90 -9.71
C SER A 219 -15.09 -12.03 -10.17
N THR A 220 -15.63 -11.08 -10.94
CA THR A 220 -16.97 -11.20 -11.52
C THR A 220 -17.03 -12.15 -12.72
N LEU A 221 -15.88 -12.43 -13.33
CA LEU A 221 -15.73 -13.39 -14.43
C LEU A 221 -15.37 -14.80 -13.93
N ASP A 222 -15.30 -15.03 -12.62
CA ASP A 222 -14.88 -16.30 -11.99
C ASP A 222 -13.53 -16.86 -12.51
N ILE A 223 -12.63 -15.96 -12.92
CA ILE A 223 -11.30 -16.35 -13.42
C ILE A 223 -10.34 -16.46 -12.24
N MET A 224 -9.88 -17.68 -11.93
CA MET A 224 -9.02 -18.03 -10.78
C MET A 224 -7.76 -17.16 -10.59
N VAL A 225 -7.33 -16.43 -11.63
CA VAL A 225 -6.23 -15.46 -11.60
C VAL A 225 -6.51 -14.27 -10.67
N TYR A 226 -7.78 -14.01 -10.30
CA TYR A 226 -8.14 -12.88 -9.43
C TYR A 226 -7.38 -12.91 -8.09
N GLU A 227 -7.06 -14.09 -7.53
CA GLU A 227 -6.33 -14.20 -6.24
C GLU A 227 -4.93 -13.56 -6.30
N VAL A 228 -4.25 -13.62 -7.45
CA VAL A 228 -2.92 -12.99 -7.63
C VAL A 228 -3.05 -11.47 -7.47
N PHE A 229 -4.05 -10.88 -8.12
CA PHE A 229 -4.27 -9.43 -8.05
C PHE A 229 -4.82 -8.99 -6.70
N ALA A 230 -5.56 -9.85 -5.99
CA ALA A 230 -6.00 -9.61 -4.62
C ALA A 230 -4.81 -9.46 -3.65
N VAL A 231 -3.85 -10.37 -3.74
CA VAL A 231 -2.66 -10.35 -2.87
C VAL A 231 -1.77 -9.14 -3.20
N ILE A 232 -1.60 -8.83 -4.49
CA ILE A 232 -0.81 -7.66 -4.92
C ILE A 232 -1.44 -6.35 -4.42
N SER A 233 -2.75 -6.19 -4.54
CA SER A 233 -3.44 -4.97 -4.08
C SER A 233 -3.35 -4.82 -2.56
N ALA A 234 -3.52 -5.92 -1.81
CA ALA A 234 -3.41 -5.93 -0.35
C ALA A 234 -2.00 -5.56 0.15
N LEU A 235 -0.94 -6.03 -0.52
CA LEU A 235 0.44 -5.64 -0.17
C LEU A 235 0.76 -4.21 -0.57
N TYR A 236 0.26 -3.77 -1.73
CA TYR A 236 0.52 -2.42 -2.22
C TYR A 236 -0.09 -1.35 -1.29
N ALA A 237 -1.17 -1.68 -0.58
CA ALA A 237 -1.72 -0.83 0.48
C ALA A 237 -0.71 -0.50 1.60
N GLY A 238 0.26 -1.38 1.87
CA GLY A 238 1.38 -1.10 2.78
C GLY A 238 2.57 -0.38 2.11
N VAL A 239 2.78 -0.60 0.81
CA VAL A 239 3.85 0.04 0.02
C VAL A 239 3.60 1.54 -0.15
N ALA A 240 2.36 1.92 -0.46
CA ALA A 240 1.96 3.30 -0.74
C ALA A 240 2.35 4.30 0.37
N PRO A 241 2.00 4.10 1.66
CA PRO A 241 2.38 5.04 2.73
C PRO A 241 3.90 5.09 2.94
N LEU A 242 4.61 3.97 2.76
CA LEU A 242 6.06 3.92 2.88
C LEU A 242 6.75 4.70 1.75
N LEU A 243 6.26 4.61 0.51
CA LEU A 243 6.78 5.38 -0.63
C LEU A 243 6.57 6.89 -0.44
N ILE A 244 5.41 7.27 0.08
CA ILE A 244 5.10 8.66 0.41
C ILE A 244 6.09 9.16 1.46
N LEU A 245 6.25 8.43 2.56
CA LEU A 245 7.13 8.82 3.66
C LEU A 245 8.61 8.83 3.26
N TYR A 246 9.06 7.84 2.47
CA TYR A 246 10.40 7.79 1.89
C TYR A 246 10.70 9.05 1.09
N ARG A 247 9.79 9.44 0.19
CA ARG A 247 10.00 10.60 -0.68
C ARG A 247 9.88 11.92 0.08
N ILE A 248 9.06 12.01 1.13
CA ILE A 248 9.03 13.17 2.06
C ILE A 248 10.37 13.29 2.79
N ALA A 249 10.86 12.19 3.38
CA ALA A 249 12.11 12.17 4.14
C ALA A 249 13.35 12.43 3.26
N LYS A 250 13.39 11.90 2.03
CA LYS A 250 14.50 12.16 1.09
C LYS A 250 14.56 13.62 0.66
N ARG A 251 13.40 14.28 0.50
CA ARG A 251 13.32 15.68 0.09
C ARG A 251 13.73 16.65 1.18
N THR A 252 13.40 16.37 2.45
CA THR A 252 13.92 17.17 3.56
C THR A 252 15.44 17.08 3.65
N GLY A 253 16.04 15.94 3.28
CA GLY A 253 17.48 15.80 3.14
C GLY A 253 18.07 16.67 2.02
N TRP A 254 17.55 16.57 0.79
CA TRP A 254 18.15 17.25 -0.37
C TRP A 254 18.06 18.78 -0.30
N SER A 255 16.92 19.31 0.16
CA SER A 255 16.78 20.76 0.37
C SER A 255 17.79 21.32 1.38
N ARG A 256 18.31 20.49 2.28
CA ARG A 256 19.26 20.93 3.30
C ARG A 256 20.69 20.91 2.76
N ASP A 257 21.09 19.87 2.06
CA ASP A 257 22.41 19.79 1.43
C ASP A 257 22.59 20.94 0.42
N ASP A 258 21.55 21.28 -0.33
CA ASP A 258 21.53 22.41 -1.26
C ASP A 258 21.65 23.77 -0.52
N ILE A 259 21.05 23.90 0.67
CA ILE A 259 21.18 25.11 1.51
C ILE A 259 22.59 25.19 2.13
N GLU A 260 23.13 24.09 2.64
CA GLU A 260 24.46 24.04 3.24
C GLU A 260 25.56 24.31 2.18
N THR A 261 25.42 23.77 0.97
CA THR A 261 26.30 24.08 -0.17
C THR A 261 26.15 25.52 -0.66
N ALA A 262 24.93 26.06 -0.72
CA ALA A 262 24.73 27.48 -1.09
C ALA A 262 25.29 28.46 -0.05
N ILE A 263 25.16 28.15 1.24
CA ILE A 263 25.72 28.96 2.33
C ILE A 263 27.25 28.90 2.31
N SER A 264 27.84 27.71 2.16
CA SER A 264 29.30 27.56 2.11
C SER A 264 29.91 28.24 0.88
N ALA A 265 29.28 28.13 -0.30
CA ALA A 265 29.70 28.84 -1.50
C ALA A 265 29.63 30.37 -1.34
N ASN A 266 28.58 30.90 -0.69
CA ASN A 266 28.48 32.34 -0.43
C ASN A 266 29.52 32.86 0.58
N ILE A 267 29.85 32.06 1.61
CA ILE A 267 30.88 32.43 2.60
C ILE A 267 32.26 32.45 1.93
N GLU A 268 32.57 31.47 1.08
CA GLU A 268 33.82 31.44 0.31
C GLU A 268 33.93 32.65 -0.63
N PHE A 269 32.84 33.03 -1.31
CA PHE A 269 32.81 34.19 -2.18
C PHE A 269 33.01 35.51 -1.40
N ALA A 270 32.38 35.64 -0.23
CA ALA A 270 32.51 36.82 0.63
C ALA A 270 33.94 36.99 1.17
N LEU A 271 34.59 35.90 1.58
CA LEU A 271 36.00 35.92 2.01
C LEU A 271 36.92 36.36 0.87
N ARG A 272 36.72 35.82 -0.34
CA ARG A 272 37.50 36.18 -1.53
C ARG A 272 37.39 37.67 -1.91
N THR A 273 36.18 38.23 -1.83
CA THR A 273 35.96 39.67 -2.08
C THR A 273 36.56 40.58 -1.01
N SER A 274 36.77 40.08 0.21
CA SER A 274 37.42 40.84 1.28
C SER A 274 38.95 40.87 1.14
N GLU A 275 39.55 39.80 0.62
CA GLU A 275 40.98 39.75 0.30
C GLU A 275 41.34 40.67 -0.90
N GLU A 276 40.52 40.69 -1.96
CA GLU A 276 40.72 41.61 -3.10
C GLU A 276 40.55 43.09 -2.74
N ARG A 277 39.81 43.43 -1.67
CA ARG A 277 39.66 44.81 -1.19
C ARG A 277 40.80 45.27 -0.27
N ALA A 278 41.60 44.34 0.24
CA ALA A 278 42.68 44.61 1.18
C ALA A 278 44.06 44.79 0.49
N THR A 279 44.15 44.51 -0.81
CA THR A 279 45.31 44.75 -1.69
C THR A 279 45.12 45.99 -2.54
#